data_AF-A0A327WWR2-F1
#
_entry.id   AF-A0A327WWR2-F1
#
_cell.length_a   1.000
_cell.length_b   1.000
_cell.length_c   1.000
_cell.angle_alpha   90.00
_cell.angle_beta   90.00
_cell.angle_gamma   90.00
#
_symmetry.space_group_name_H-M   'P 1'
#
loop_
_entity.id
_entity.type
_entity.pdbx_description
1 polymer ?
#
loop_
_entity_poly.entity_id
_entity_poly.type
_entity_poly.pdbx_seq_one_letter_code
_entity_poly.pdbx_strand_id
1 'polypeptide(L)' 'MAITAGVALYQDGNAEQLISAADKALYVAKQRGRNQVALASA' A
#
# COMPACT_ATOMS: atom_id res chain seq x y z
N MET A 1 17.07 -0.28 11.87
CA MET A 1 15.88 0.55 11.56
C MET A 1 15.01 -0.23 10.57
N ALA A 2 13.70 -0.30 10.79
CA ALA A 2 12.78 -1.09 9.97
C ALA A 2 11.79 -0.18 9.21
N ILE A 3 11.37 -0.60 8.03
CA ILE A 3 10.38 0.13 7.21
C ILE A 3 9.09 -0.67 7.08
N THR A 4 7.98 0.03 6.89
CA THR A 4 6.67 -0.56 6.58
C THR A 4 6.20 0.09 5.29
N ALA A 5 5.74 -0.71 4.32
CA ALA A 5 5.38 -0.21 3.00
C ALA A 5 4.04 -0.78 2.54
N GLY A 6 3.30 0.04 1.79
CA GLY A 6 2.18 -0.40 0.97
C GLY A 6 2.55 -0.25 -0.49
N VAL A 7 2.28 -1.27 -1.29
CA VAL A 7 2.55 -1.26 -2.73
C VAL A 7 1.24 -1.53 -3.45
N ALA A 8 0.97 -0.75 -4.49
CA ALA A 8 -0.17 -0.98 -5.36
C ALA A 8 0.27 -1.22 -6.80
N LEU A 9 -0.41 -2.15 -7.47
CA LEU A 9 -0.27 -2.33 -8.91
C LEU A 9 -1.18 -1.33 -9.62
N TYR A 10 -0.60 -0.58 -10.55
CA TYR A 10 -1.35 0.30 -11.44
C TYR A 10 -2.21 -0.53 -12.40
N GLN A 11 -3.51 -0.24 -12.42
CA GLN A 11 -4.48 -0.73 -13.40
C GLN A 11 -5.12 0.48 -14.05
N ASP A 12 -5.37 0.41 -15.36
CA ASP A 12 -5.80 1.51 -16.23
C ASP A 12 -6.81 2.47 -15.57
N GLY A 13 -6.29 3.52 -14.95
CA GLY A 13 -7.00 4.41 -14.02
C GLY A 13 -6.20 5.68 -13.78
N ASN A 14 -6.49 6.42 -12.71
CA ASN A 14 -5.76 7.66 -12.41
C ASN A 14 -4.73 7.48 -11.28
N ALA A 15 -3.78 8.41 -11.19
CA ALA A 15 -2.73 8.38 -10.18
C ALA A 15 -3.27 8.44 -8.74
N GLU A 16 -4.41 9.10 -8.51
CA GLU A 16 -5.03 9.21 -7.19
C GLU A 16 -5.55 7.86 -6.70
N GLN A 17 -6.14 7.06 -7.58
CA GLN A 17 -6.57 5.68 -7.28
C GLN A 17 -5.38 4.80 -6.90
N LEU A 18 -4.28 4.89 -7.65
CA LEU A 18 -3.05 4.17 -7.35
C LEU A 18 -2.48 4.54 -5.98
N ILE A 19 -2.38 5.84 -5.69
CA ILE A 19 -1.86 6.34 -4.41
C ILE A 19 -2.79 5.91 -3.27
N SER A 20 -4.11 6.01 -3.45
CA SER A 20 -5.10 5.58 -2.46
C SER A 20 -4.99 4.08 -2.17
N ALA A 21 -4.80 3.25 -3.18
CA ALA A 21 -4.61 1.81 -3.02
C ALA A 21 -3.30 1.48 -2.26
N ALA A 22 -2.21 2.17 -2.59
CA ALA A 22 -0.92 2.00 -1.90
C ALA A 22 -1.01 2.43 -0.42
N ASP A 23 -1.70 3.52 -0.12
CA ASP A 23 -1.88 4.00 1.26
C ASP A 23 -2.77 3.05 2.09
N LYS A 24 -3.84 2.50 1.48
CA LYS A 24 -4.65 1.44 2.11
C LYS A 24 -3.81 0.21 2.44
N ALA A 25 -2.94 -0.22 1.52
CA ALA A 25 -2.03 -1.33 1.77
C ALA A 25 -1.07 -1.01 2.92
N LEU A 26 -0.49 0.21 2.95
CA LEU A 26 0.39 0.64 4.03
C LEU A 26 -0.32 0.62 5.39
N TYR A 27 -1.59 1.06 5.42
CA TYR A 27 -2.40 1.04 6.62
C TYR A 27 -2.61 -0.38 7.16
N VAL A 28 -2.89 -1.35 6.28
CA VAL A 28 -2.97 -2.78 6.64
C VAL A 28 -1.65 -3.29 7.22
N ALA A 29 -0.52 -2.97 6.59
CA ALA A 29 0.80 -3.38 7.08
C ALA A 29 1.11 -2.79 8.47
N LYS A 30 0.68 -1.55 8.76
CA LYS A 30 0.80 -0.94 10.08
C LYS A 30 -0.07 -1.67 11.12
N GLN A 31 -1.31 -2.02 10.78
CA GLN A 31 -2.22 -2.74 11.68
C GLN A 31 -1.73 -4.16 12.01
N ARG A 32 -1.05 -4.82 11.07
CA ARG A 32 -0.46 -6.17 11.26
C ARG A 32 0.82 -6.18 12.11
N GLY A 33 1.21 -5.06 12.69
CA GLY A 33 2.36 -4.96 13.58
C GLY A 33 3.61 -4.28 12.99
N ARG A 34 3.49 -3.59 11.84
CA ARG A 34 4.60 -2.89 11.15
C ARG A 34 5.70 -3.85 10.69
N ASN A 35 6.82 -3.29 10.20
CA ASN A 35 7.97 -4.02 9.62
C ASN A 35 7.55 -5.05 8.54
N GLN A 36 6.56 -4.67 7.74
CA GLN A 36 5.91 -5.55 6.77
C GLN A 36 5.57 -4.77 5.50
N VAL A 37 5.36 -5.53 4.42
CA VAL A 37 4.87 -5.03 3.14
C VAL A 37 3.50 -5.63 2.87
N ALA A 38 2.55 -4.81 2.44
CA ALA A 38 1.25 -5.25 1.96
C ALA A 38 1.01 -4.78 0.52
N LEU A 39 0.24 -5.58 -0.22
CA LEU A 39 -0.06 -5.36 -1.64
C LEU A 39 -1.54 -5.02 -1.83
N ALA A 40 -1.81 -4.15 -2.81
CA ALA A 40 -3.16 -3.87 -3.31
C ALA A 40 -3.14 -3.73 -4.84
N SER A 41 -4.33 -3.69 -5.44
CA SER A 41 -4.55 -3.25 -6.82
C SER A 41 -5.30 -1.92 -6.81
N ALA A 42 -4.93 -1.02 -7.73
CA ALA A 42 -5.65 0.23 -7.99
C ALA A 42 -6.96 -0.05 -8.73
#